data_AF-A0A9X7A2L2-F1
#
_entry.id   AF-A0A9X7A2L2-F1
#
_cell.length_a   1.000
_cell.length_b   1.000
_cell.length_c   1.000
_cell.angle_alpha   90.00
_cell.angle_beta   90.00
_cell.angle_gamma   90.00
#
_symmetry.space_group_name_H-M   'P 1'
#
loop_
_entity.id
_entity.type
_entity.pdbx_description
1 polymer ?
#
loop_
_entity_poly.entity_id
_entity_poly.type
_entity_poly.pdbx_seq_one_letter_code
_entity_poly.pdbx_strand_id
1 'polypeptide(L)'
;MKYIQRISVIILITILLCACQSKSADVKAKTKILEIPNTSEYVILKVQGVDKGVASEETSRTIKSSKQIEEFIEKVNKMEVVQPSKDELMEKNKELNNKGNYIFALSDKESMDNKVYTMNFFKDGRIIFQKPNGKKVSSNGGGQKMMYWSKTKHPELLTELKNLLNIKF
;
A
#
# COMPACT_ATOMS: atom_id res chain seq x y z
N MET A 1 -12.48 -35.45 45.98
CA MET A 1 -13.25 -34.45 45.21
C MET A 1 -12.46 -33.21 44.76
N LYS A 2 -11.49 -32.69 45.52
CA LYS A 2 -10.75 -31.46 45.13
C LYS A 2 -9.79 -31.63 43.94
N TYR A 3 -9.27 -32.84 43.69
CA TYR A 3 -8.34 -33.11 42.58
C TYR A 3 -9.04 -33.25 41.22
N ILE A 4 -10.20 -33.89 41.18
CA ILE A 4 -11.01 -34.05 39.94
C ILE A 4 -11.54 -32.68 39.47
N GLN A 5 -11.93 -31.79 40.39
CA GLN A 5 -12.31 -30.42 40.06
C GLN A 5 -11.15 -29.60 39.47
N ARG A 6 -9.92 -29.79 39.96
CA ARG A 6 -8.74 -29.06 39.46
C ARG A 6 -8.31 -29.51 38.06
N ILE A 7 -8.42 -30.81 37.75
CA ILE A 7 -8.10 -31.34 36.41
C ILE A 7 -9.14 -30.86 35.38
N SER A 8 -10.41 -30.79 35.77
CA SER A 8 -11.50 -30.34 34.89
C SER A 8 -11.33 -28.87 34.43
N VAL A 9 -10.85 -27.99 35.32
CA VAL A 9 -10.60 -26.56 35.00
C VAL A 9 -9.45 -26.40 34.00
N ILE A 10 -8.40 -27.23 34.09
CA ILE A 10 -7.23 -27.15 33.19
C ILE A 10 -7.58 -27.64 31.78
N ILE A 11 -8.44 -28.65 31.67
CA ILE A 11 -8.96 -29.14 30.37
C ILE A 11 -9.86 -28.08 29.73
N LEU A 12 -10.67 -27.36 30.50
CA LEU A 12 -11.52 -26.28 29.97
C LEU A 12 -10.70 -25.10 29.43
N ILE A 13 -9.60 -24.73 30.09
CA ILE A 13 -8.71 -23.64 29.67
C ILE A 13 -7.94 -24.01 28.39
N THR A 14 -7.52 -25.27 28.24
CA THR A 14 -6.83 -25.73 27.02
C THR A 14 -7.74 -25.79 25.80
N ILE A 15 -9.03 -26.11 25.97
CA ILE A 15 -10.03 -26.04 24.90
C ILE A 15 -10.33 -24.58 24.51
N LEU A 16 -10.40 -23.66 25.48
CA LEU A 16 -10.56 -22.22 25.23
C LEU A 16 -9.34 -21.59 24.52
N LEU A 17 -8.12 -22.10 24.75
CA LEU A 17 -6.90 -21.64 24.07
C LEU A 17 -6.77 -22.18 22.63
N CYS A 18 -7.35 -23.34 22.32
CA CYS A 18 -7.41 -23.87 20.95
C CYS A 18 -8.53 -23.25 20.10
N ALA A 19 -9.56 -22.66 20.72
CA ALA A 19 -10.68 -22.02 20.03
C ALA A 19 -10.37 -20.62 19.45
N CYS A 20 -9.17 -20.08 19.67
CA CYS A 20 -8.70 -18.83 19.05
C CYS A 20 -8.07 -19.02 17.66
N GLN A 21 -8.08 -20.23 17.08
CA GLN A 21 -7.52 -20.50 15.75
C GLN A 21 -8.55 -21.10 14.79
N SER A 22 -9.68 -20.45 14.55
CA SER A 22 -10.47 -20.78 13.35
C SER A 22 -11.54 -19.74 13.02
N LYS A 23 -11.12 -18.53 12.62
CA LYS A 23 -11.83 -17.71 11.63
C LYS A 23 -10.84 -16.86 10.81
N SER A 24 -9.75 -17.46 10.33
CA SER A 24 -9.24 -17.01 9.04
C SER A 24 -10.22 -17.56 8.02
N ALA A 25 -11.27 -16.77 7.73
CA ALA A 25 -12.05 -16.96 6.53
C ALA A 25 -11.06 -16.90 5.39
N ASP A 26 -10.63 -18.09 4.95
CA ASP A 26 -9.72 -18.32 3.86
C ASP A 26 -10.50 -18.06 2.56
N VAL A 27 -11.01 -16.83 2.43
CA VAL A 27 -11.17 -16.23 1.12
C VAL A 27 -9.74 -16.15 0.63
N LYS A 28 -9.30 -17.17 -0.13
CA LYS A 28 -8.04 -17.13 -0.87
C LYS A 28 -8.08 -15.88 -1.72
N ALA A 29 -7.61 -14.78 -1.16
CA ALA A 29 -7.58 -13.49 -1.82
C ALA A 29 -6.72 -13.71 -3.05
N LYS A 30 -7.36 -13.69 -4.23
CA LYS A 30 -6.70 -14.07 -5.49
C LYS A 30 -5.44 -13.22 -5.63
N THR A 31 -4.30 -13.86 -5.42
CA THR A 31 -3.00 -13.22 -5.55
C THR A 31 -2.78 -12.95 -7.02
N LYS A 32 -2.24 -11.78 -7.32
CA LYS A 32 -1.88 -11.36 -8.67
C LYS A 32 -0.46 -10.79 -8.64
N ILE A 33 0.29 -10.97 -9.71
CA ILE A 33 1.53 -10.22 -9.93
C ILE A 33 1.16 -8.83 -10.47
N LEU A 34 1.57 -7.79 -9.76
CA LEU A 34 1.37 -6.41 -10.19
C LEU A 34 2.14 -6.17 -11.49
N GLU A 35 1.48 -5.48 -12.42
CA GLU A 35 2.12 -4.95 -13.60
C GLU A 35 1.76 -3.48 -13.72
N ILE A 36 2.75 -2.62 -13.52
CA ILE A 36 2.62 -1.19 -13.80
C ILE A 36 2.54 -1.05 -15.33
N PRO A 37 1.45 -0.50 -15.88
CA PRO A 37 1.29 -0.36 -17.32
C PRO A 37 2.18 0.76 -17.86
N ASN A 38 2.60 0.63 -19.11
CA ASN A 38 3.26 1.71 -19.87
C ASN A 38 4.45 2.35 -19.13
N THR A 39 5.30 1.55 -18.50
CA THR A 39 6.39 2.04 -17.64
C THR A 39 7.29 3.06 -18.33
N SER A 40 7.54 2.90 -19.63
CA SER A 40 8.36 3.82 -20.44
C SER A 40 7.72 5.18 -20.73
N GLU A 41 6.42 5.35 -20.46
CA GLU A 41 5.73 6.64 -20.67
C GLU A 41 5.86 7.57 -19.45
N TYR A 42 6.27 7.07 -18.29
CA TYR A 42 6.41 7.88 -17.09
C TYR A 42 7.72 8.65 -17.11
N VAL A 43 7.62 9.98 -17.10
CA VAL A 43 8.77 10.90 -17.13
C VAL A 43 8.90 11.74 -15.87
N ILE A 44 7.89 11.67 -14.98
CA ILE A 44 7.88 12.32 -13.68
C ILE A 44 7.59 11.29 -12.59
N LEU A 45 8.37 11.34 -11.51
CA LEU A 45 8.02 10.72 -10.23
C LEU A 45 7.90 11.83 -9.17
N LYS A 46 6.71 12.01 -8.62
CA LYS A 46 6.49 12.88 -7.46
C LYS A 46 6.42 12.03 -6.21
N VAL A 47 7.10 12.48 -5.16
CA VAL A 47 7.03 11.89 -3.82
C VAL A 47 6.56 12.94 -2.83
N GLN A 48 5.72 12.53 -1.89
CA GLN A 48 5.22 13.34 -0.80
C GLN A 48 5.29 12.53 0.49
N GLY A 49 6.07 12.99 1.46
CA GLY A 49 5.99 12.53 2.84
C GLY A 49 4.79 13.17 3.54
N VAL A 50 4.16 12.43 4.44
CA VAL A 50 3.06 12.92 5.27
C VAL A 50 3.62 13.38 6.61
N ASP A 51 3.51 14.69 6.89
CA ASP A 51 3.74 15.25 8.23
C ASP A 51 2.50 16.03 8.69
N LYS A 52 1.94 15.65 9.84
CA LYS A 52 0.73 16.25 10.44
C LYS A 52 -0.46 16.37 9.48
N GLY A 53 -0.60 15.46 8.51
CA GLY A 53 -1.71 15.43 7.56
C GLY A 53 -1.66 16.49 6.46
N VAL A 54 -0.55 17.24 6.31
CA VAL A 54 -0.41 18.28 5.28
C VAL A 54 0.75 17.94 4.34
N ALA A 55 0.47 17.95 3.04
CA ALA A 55 1.50 17.93 2.01
C ALA A 55 2.14 19.31 1.92
N SER A 56 3.40 19.46 2.34
CA SER A 56 4.17 20.70 2.21
C SER A 56 5.24 20.57 1.14
N GLU A 57 5.74 21.70 0.63
CA GLU A 57 6.90 21.72 -0.26
C GLU A 57 8.11 21.04 0.38
N GLU A 58 8.32 21.25 1.69
CA GLU A 58 9.40 20.67 2.50
C GLU A 58 9.34 19.13 2.59
N THR A 59 8.15 18.56 2.45
CA THR A 59 7.92 17.11 2.47
C THR A 59 7.65 16.56 1.08
N SER A 60 7.96 17.33 0.03
CA SER A 60 7.70 16.95 -1.35
C SER A 60 8.97 16.97 -2.19
N ARG A 61 9.02 16.12 -3.23
CA ARG A 61 10.09 16.17 -4.23
C ARG A 61 9.56 15.69 -5.57
N THR A 62 10.02 16.35 -6.63
CA THR A 62 9.81 15.92 -8.02
C THR A 62 11.11 15.38 -8.59
N ILE A 63 11.06 14.17 -9.14
CA ILE A 63 12.16 13.50 -9.81
C ILE A 63 11.84 13.44 -11.31
N LYS A 64 12.81 13.89 -12.13
CA LYS A 64 12.73 13.90 -13.61
C LYS A 64 13.82 13.04 -14.27
N SER A 65 14.67 12.39 -13.48
CA SER A 65 15.73 11.51 -14.00
C SER A 65 15.10 10.19 -14.46
N SER A 66 15.19 9.89 -15.76
CA SER A 66 14.69 8.63 -16.33
C SER A 66 15.27 7.42 -15.62
N LYS A 67 16.58 7.40 -15.39
CA LYS A 67 17.28 6.34 -14.65
C LYS A 67 16.68 6.10 -13.26
N GLN A 68 16.48 7.15 -12.47
CA GLN A 68 15.90 7.01 -11.13
C GLN A 68 14.43 6.55 -11.16
N ILE A 69 13.68 6.97 -12.19
CA ILE A 69 12.29 6.57 -12.38
C ILE A 69 12.21 5.09 -12.78
N GLU A 70 13.07 4.64 -13.68
CA GLU A 70 13.20 3.23 -14.09
C GLU A 70 13.57 2.35 -12.90
N GLU A 71 14.64 2.70 -12.17
CA GLU A 71 15.07 1.96 -10.97
C GLU A 71 13.99 1.94 -9.87
N PHE A 72 13.23 3.03 -9.72
CA PHE A 72 12.05 3.06 -8.84
C PHE A 72 10.99 2.07 -9.29
N ILE A 73 10.60 2.11 -10.58
CA ILE A 73 9.57 1.23 -11.14
C ILE A 73 9.99 -0.23 -10.98
N GLU A 74 11.24 -0.59 -11.27
CA GLU A 74 11.76 -1.95 -11.12
C GLU A 74 11.57 -2.49 -9.69
N LYS A 75 11.82 -1.64 -8.69
CA LYS A 75 11.68 -2.02 -7.27
C LYS A 75 10.24 -2.23 -6.81
N VAL A 76 9.26 -1.58 -7.45
CA VAL A 76 7.83 -1.65 -7.03
C VAL A 76 6.96 -2.50 -7.94
N ASN A 77 7.40 -2.75 -9.17
CA ASN A 77 6.69 -3.56 -10.15
C ASN A 77 6.84 -5.05 -9.83
N LYS A 78 6.00 -5.89 -10.44
CA LYS A 78 6.03 -7.36 -10.29
C LYS A 78 5.86 -7.88 -8.86
N MET A 79 5.42 -7.05 -7.92
CA MET A 79 5.06 -7.48 -6.57
C MET A 79 3.84 -8.38 -6.57
N GLU A 80 3.82 -9.36 -5.65
CA GLU A 80 2.58 -10.06 -5.32
C GLU A 80 1.62 -9.11 -4.62
N VAL A 81 0.43 -8.98 -5.18
CA VAL A 81 -0.64 -8.14 -4.65
C VAL A 81 -1.93 -8.92 -4.50
N VAL A 82 -2.78 -8.45 -3.59
CA VAL A 82 -4.15 -8.95 -3.46
C VAL A 82 -5.12 -7.78 -3.48
N GLN A 83 -6.36 -8.06 -3.84
CA GLN A 83 -7.43 -7.07 -3.79
C GLN A 83 -8.05 -7.07 -2.39
N PRO A 84 -7.99 -5.96 -1.63
CA PRO A 84 -8.65 -5.86 -0.34
C PRO A 84 -10.18 -5.83 -0.50
N SER A 85 -10.88 -6.25 0.54
CA SER A 85 -12.31 -5.97 0.70
C SER A 85 -12.55 -4.47 0.88
N LYS A 86 -13.81 -4.05 0.74
CA LYS A 86 -14.19 -2.64 0.96
C LYS A 86 -13.91 -2.18 2.39
N ASP A 87 -14.14 -3.04 3.37
CA ASP A 87 -13.97 -2.72 4.79
C ASP A 87 -12.49 -2.59 5.14
N GLU A 88 -11.65 -3.51 4.67
CA GLU A 88 -10.19 -3.41 4.82
C GLU A 88 -9.63 -2.13 4.20
N LEU A 89 -10.14 -1.77 3.01
CA LEU A 89 -9.76 -0.54 2.35
C LEU A 89 -10.20 0.70 3.14
N MET A 90 -11.43 0.71 3.66
CA MET A 90 -11.95 1.81 4.46
C MET A 90 -11.12 2.02 5.74
N GLU A 91 -10.82 0.94 6.46
CA GLU A 91 -9.96 1.00 7.64
C GLU A 91 -8.57 1.51 7.28
N LYS A 92 -7.96 0.99 6.21
CA LYS A 92 -6.62 1.41 5.81
C LYS A 92 -6.56 2.85 5.32
N ASN A 93 -7.64 3.37 4.73
CA ASN A 93 -7.72 4.77 4.32
C ASN A 93 -7.66 5.75 5.51
N LYS A 94 -8.15 5.36 6.69
CA LYS A 94 -8.03 6.20 7.91
C LYS A 94 -6.59 6.46 8.28
N GLU A 95 -5.69 5.53 7.93
CA GLU A 95 -4.27 5.64 8.23
C GLU A 95 -3.49 6.47 7.20
N LEU A 96 -4.06 6.84 6.04
CA LEU A 96 -3.31 7.47 4.95
C LEU A 96 -2.56 8.73 5.39
N ASN A 97 -3.18 9.53 6.24
CA ASN A 97 -2.64 10.80 6.73
C ASN A 97 -1.73 10.64 7.97
N ASN A 98 -1.39 9.41 8.35
CA ASN A 98 -0.48 9.16 9.47
C ASN A 98 0.94 9.58 9.11
N LYS A 99 1.61 10.20 10.09
CA LYS A 99 3.01 10.59 9.96
C LYS A 99 3.91 9.38 9.64
N GLY A 100 4.79 9.56 8.66
CA GLY A 100 5.73 8.52 8.19
C GLY A 100 5.19 7.69 7.02
N ASN A 101 3.96 7.94 6.57
CA ASN A 101 3.50 7.46 5.27
C ASN A 101 4.05 8.34 4.14
N TYR A 102 4.14 7.75 2.95
CA TYR A 102 4.56 8.43 1.74
C TYR A 102 3.61 8.14 0.59
N ILE A 103 3.41 9.14 -0.27
CA ILE A 103 2.67 9.02 -1.52
C ILE A 103 3.67 9.18 -2.65
N PHE A 104 3.74 8.19 -3.53
CA PHE A 104 4.50 8.24 -4.77
C PHE A 104 3.53 8.28 -5.95
N ALA A 105 3.80 9.15 -6.93
CA ALA A 105 2.97 9.30 -8.12
C ALA A 105 3.86 9.33 -9.36
N LEU A 106 3.70 8.34 -10.24
CA LEU A 106 4.30 8.33 -11.58
C LEU A 106 3.37 9.07 -12.54
N SER A 107 3.94 9.90 -13.41
CA SER A 107 3.18 10.63 -14.43
C SER A 107 3.93 10.80 -15.74
N ASP A 108 3.16 10.85 -16.82
CA ASP A 108 3.63 11.15 -18.17
C ASP A 108 3.94 12.65 -18.39
N LYS A 109 3.49 13.51 -17.47
CA LYS A 109 3.79 14.95 -17.49
C LYS A 109 3.68 15.60 -16.11
N GLU A 110 4.33 16.75 -15.97
CA GLU A 110 4.45 17.48 -14.70
C GLU A 110 3.11 17.97 -14.14
N SER A 111 2.15 18.29 -15.01
CA SER A 111 0.81 18.73 -14.63
C SER A 111 -0.05 17.65 -13.98
N MET A 112 0.34 16.37 -14.04
CA MET A 112 -0.35 15.25 -13.37
C MET A 112 -1.85 15.11 -13.75
N ASP A 113 -2.23 15.56 -14.94
CA ASP A 113 -3.62 15.65 -15.41
C ASP A 113 -3.96 14.60 -16.50
N ASN A 114 -3.05 13.68 -16.82
CA ASN A 114 -3.29 12.61 -17.81
C ASN A 114 -3.10 11.20 -17.24
N LYS A 115 -1.87 10.68 -17.14
CA LYS A 115 -1.60 9.31 -16.68
C LYS A 115 -0.90 9.32 -15.33
N VAL A 116 -1.65 9.32 -14.23
CA VAL A 116 -1.09 9.31 -12.87
C VAL A 116 -1.25 7.96 -12.20
N TYR A 117 -0.16 7.27 -11.89
CA TYR A 117 -0.15 6.03 -11.13
C TYR A 117 0.29 6.32 -9.69
N THR A 118 -0.62 6.14 -8.73
CA THR A 118 -0.37 6.49 -7.32
C THR A 118 -0.10 5.26 -6.47
N MET A 119 0.90 5.36 -5.60
CA MET A 119 1.28 4.35 -4.63
C MET A 119 1.37 4.97 -3.24
N ASN A 120 0.65 4.41 -2.28
CA ASN A 120 0.71 4.83 -0.88
C ASN A 120 1.56 3.82 -0.10
N PHE A 121 2.67 4.29 0.44
CA PHE A 121 3.56 3.54 1.31
C PHE A 121 3.22 3.84 2.75
N PHE A 122 2.73 2.84 3.46
CA PHE A 122 2.41 2.97 4.87
C PHE A 122 3.65 2.68 5.72
N LYS A 123 3.73 3.33 6.89
CA LYS A 123 4.81 3.14 7.86
C LYS A 123 5.04 1.67 8.24
N ASP A 124 4.01 0.84 8.18
CA ASP A 124 4.08 -0.59 8.48
C ASP A 124 4.60 -1.45 7.30
N GLY A 125 5.01 -0.83 6.20
CA GLY A 125 5.51 -1.50 5.00
C GLY A 125 4.42 -2.03 4.06
N ARG A 126 3.13 -1.80 4.34
CA ARG A 126 2.07 -2.10 3.36
C ARG A 126 2.11 -1.06 2.25
N ILE A 127 1.92 -1.49 1.01
CA ILE A 127 1.85 -0.59 -0.14
C ILE A 127 0.48 -0.74 -0.80
N ILE A 128 -0.21 0.37 -1.05
CA ILE A 128 -1.46 0.39 -1.82
C ILE A 128 -1.17 0.97 -3.19
N PHE A 129 -1.56 0.24 -4.24
CA PHE A 129 -1.44 0.61 -5.63
C PHE A 129 -2.80 1.06 -6.17
N GLN A 130 -2.85 2.30 -6.64
CA GLN A 130 -4.02 2.88 -7.28
C GLN A 130 -3.75 2.98 -8.78
N LYS A 131 -4.53 2.23 -9.57
CA LYS A 131 -4.42 2.28 -11.03
C LYS A 131 -4.69 3.69 -11.56
N PRO A 132 -4.08 4.05 -12.69
CA PRO A 132 -4.21 5.38 -13.22
C PRO A 132 -5.65 5.69 -13.58
N ASN A 133 -6.11 6.89 -13.19
CA ASN A 133 -7.37 7.45 -13.64
C ASN A 133 -7.25 7.72 -15.15
N GLY A 134 -7.54 6.70 -15.97
CA GLY A 134 -7.56 6.85 -17.41
C GLY A 134 -8.69 7.79 -17.83
N LYS A 135 -8.34 9.05 -18.15
CA LYS A 135 -9.24 10.15 -18.53
C LYS A 135 -10.29 10.51 -17.45
N LYS A 136 -10.72 11.77 -17.47
CA LYS A 136 -11.75 12.36 -16.59
C LYS A 136 -12.78 11.31 -16.16
N VAL A 137 -12.97 11.20 -14.85
CA VAL A 137 -14.17 10.60 -14.26
C VAL A 137 -15.36 11.31 -14.91
N SER A 138 -16.00 10.65 -15.89
CA SER A 138 -17.30 11.08 -16.38
C SER A 138 -18.22 11.11 -15.16
N SER A 139 -19.00 12.18 -15.02
CA SER A 139 -19.84 12.55 -13.87
C SER A 139 -20.90 11.51 -13.44
N ASN A 140 -20.83 10.28 -13.94
CA ASN A 140 -21.71 9.15 -13.65
C ASN A 140 -20.93 8.03 -12.93
N GLY A 141 -20.42 8.31 -11.73
CA GLY A 141 -20.15 7.33 -10.67
C GLY A 141 -19.08 6.24 -10.88
N GLY A 142 -18.46 6.15 -12.05
CA GLY A 142 -17.42 5.15 -12.37
C GLY A 142 -16.00 5.59 -11.98
N GLY A 143 -15.81 6.14 -10.77
CA GLY A 143 -14.54 6.68 -10.30
C GLY A 143 -13.68 5.64 -9.59
N GLN A 144 -12.41 5.52 -10.01
CA GLN A 144 -11.32 4.68 -9.48
C GLN A 144 -11.49 3.15 -9.65
N LYS A 145 -10.78 2.59 -10.63
CA LYS A 145 -10.64 1.14 -10.85
C LYS A 145 -9.69 0.52 -9.82
N MET A 146 -10.14 -0.56 -9.18
CA MET A 146 -9.38 -1.60 -8.43
C MET A 146 -8.10 -1.12 -7.73
N MET A 147 -8.18 -0.95 -6.42
CA MET A 147 -7.01 -0.86 -5.56
C MET A 147 -6.47 -2.25 -5.26
N TYR A 148 -5.15 -2.39 -5.36
CA TYR A 148 -4.44 -3.55 -4.85
C TYR A 148 -3.59 -3.12 -3.67
N TRP A 149 -3.34 -4.03 -2.74
CA TRP A 149 -2.28 -3.84 -1.76
C TRP A 149 -1.23 -4.95 -1.89
N SER A 150 0.02 -4.65 -1.51
CA SER A 150 1.07 -5.66 -1.45
C SER A 150 0.59 -6.83 -0.60
N LYS A 151 0.83 -8.08 -1.01
CA LYS A 151 0.42 -9.26 -0.25
C LYS A 151 1.17 -9.35 1.08
N THR A 152 2.48 -9.12 1.03
CA THR A 152 3.37 -9.01 2.20
C THR A 152 3.69 -7.55 2.52
N LYS A 153 4.20 -7.32 3.73
CA LYS A 153 4.74 -6.01 4.14
C LYS A 153 6.21 -5.92 3.70
N HIS A 154 6.63 -4.75 3.26
CA HIS A 154 7.98 -4.45 2.79
C HIS A 154 8.56 -3.28 3.62
N PRO A 155 8.89 -3.51 4.91
CA PRO A 155 9.27 -2.44 5.83
C PRO A 155 10.55 -1.69 5.42
N GLU A 156 11.46 -2.37 4.71
CA GLU A 156 12.76 -1.80 4.31
C GLU A 156 12.70 -1.05 2.97
N LEU A 157 11.70 -1.37 2.13
CA LEU A 157 11.64 -0.84 0.76
C LEU A 157 11.52 0.69 0.74
N LEU A 158 10.75 1.28 1.65
CA LEU A 158 10.65 2.73 1.71
C LEU A 158 12.02 3.38 1.98
N THR A 159 12.82 2.80 2.86
CA THR A 159 14.18 3.27 3.16
C THR A 159 15.08 3.14 1.94
N GLU A 160 15.04 2.01 1.23
CA GLU A 160 15.79 1.82 -0.01
C GLU A 160 15.42 2.87 -1.07
N LEU A 161 14.13 3.11 -1.29
CA LEU A 161 13.63 4.08 -2.25
C LEU A 161 14.00 5.51 -1.85
N LYS A 162 13.96 5.84 -0.55
CA LYS A 162 14.43 7.13 -0.06
C LYS A 162 15.91 7.34 -0.35
N ASN A 163 16.75 6.33 -0.16
CA ASN A 163 18.17 6.40 -0.48
C ASN A 163 18.40 6.56 -1.99
N LEU A 164 17.74 5.73 -2.80
CA LEU A 164 17.77 5.80 -4.27
C LEU A 164 17.42 7.20 -4.81
N LEU A 165 16.39 7.81 -4.23
CA LEU A 165 15.84 9.10 -4.67
C LEU A 165 16.43 10.30 -3.90
N ASN A 166 17.37 10.04 -2.98
CA ASN A 166 17.98 11.04 -2.09
C ASN A 166 16.93 11.86 -1.30
N ILE A 167 15.89 11.21 -0.79
CA ILE A 167 14.82 11.81 0.02
C ILE A 167 15.25 11.82 1.48
N LYS A 168 15.32 13.02 2.08
CA LYS A 168 15.80 13.22 3.46
C LYS A 168 14.70 13.48 4.49
N PHE A 169 13.54 13.96 4.03
CA PHE A 169 12.35 14.14 4.87
C PHE A 169 11.68 12.80 5.17
#